data_AF-A0A7D5EZ64-F1
#
_entry.id   AF-A0A7D5EZ64-F1
#
_cell.length_a   1.000
_cell.length_b   1.000
_cell.length_c   1.000
_cell.angle_alpha   90.00
_cell.angle_beta   90.00
_cell.angle_gamma   90.00
#
_symmetry.space_group_name_H-M   'P 1'
#
loop_
_entity.id
_entity.type
_entity.pdbx_description
1 polymer ?
#
loop_
_entity_poly.entity_id
_entity_poly.type
_entity_poly.pdbx_seq_one_letter_code
_entity_poly.pdbx_strand_id
1 'polypeptide(L)'
;MTDQAQPWSRVGSETAYQGYVRVRRDRYRLPDGSESDWDVVEIGDTVIVVAFTPDDTVVLFDQYRVGPARILGELPGGLIDPGEDAVAAGIRELLEETGYHAGPVFHAGSEWAAANGTRRRHVLVAADCVLVAAPTWGEHESGRVRTIAAPVLLDHLTAGELSDGGSAVRGLHAFARAAVSEPSLVDLQRRVRALLVAFPADGSAGEAAAPADPFDRFWREAEDKEPARLGAELDRLLADHPVSDAVAAYERGSLHDFLGEEAAAIPLYRAALDAGLAGERRSACIIQLASSLRNVGDPSGALALLHRFPDDDPLVDAARAFEALALFSDQKPAPALRTALRALVPHLPAYRRSVGAYAAELTAPPRVRAISVAVIVTDGHVLAEEYPAEAGAPGFLRAPGGGIEFGETAAAAMRRELREELAAEVDDLRLLAVTENIFDRPQKRGHEIVHVFAVRSASLEALPVTDRLAVLDGDTTVGWYPIEQLRSGSPAFYPEGILDIAAAVAADAV
;
A
#
# COMPACT_ATOMS: atom_id res chain seq x y z
N MET A 1 23.05 -50.06 17.65
CA MET A 1 24.24 -49.20 17.65
C MET A 1 23.79 -47.84 18.15
N THR A 2 24.43 -47.29 19.19
CA THR A 2 24.06 -46.00 19.77
C THR A 2 24.36 -44.90 18.75
N ASP A 3 23.32 -44.35 18.14
CA ASP A 3 23.35 -43.30 17.11
C ASP A 3 23.65 -41.90 17.69
N GLN A 4 24.48 -41.85 18.73
CA GLN A 4 24.85 -40.61 19.41
C GLN A 4 26.38 -40.43 19.36
N ALA A 5 26.79 -39.23 18.99
CA ALA A 5 28.19 -38.82 19.03
C ALA A 5 28.75 -39.02 20.45
N GLN A 6 29.87 -39.74 20.55
CA GLN A 6 30.52 -39.99 21.84
C GLN A 6 31.47 -38.84 22.19
N PRO A 7 31.43 -38.31 23.42
CA PRO A 7 32.30 -37.22 23.83
C PRO A 7 33.76 -37.67 23.91
N TRP A 8 34.68 -36.77 23.57
CA TRP A 8 36.11 -37.00 23.70
C TRP A 8 36.55 -36.66 25.13
N SER A 9 37.57 -37.36 25.63
CA SER A 9 38.10 -37.11 26.97
C SER A 9 39.39 -36.30 26.88
N ARG A 10 39.45 -35.13 27.52
CA ARG A 10 40.70 -34.37 27.61
C ARG A 10 41.67 -35.09 28.54
N VAL A 11 42.85 -35.45 28.05
CA VAL A 11 43.88 -36.21 28.77
C VAL A 11 45.15 -35.39 29.05
N GLY A 12 45.30 -34.23 28.43
CA GLY A 12 46.41 -33.31 28.66
C GLY A 12 46.07 -31.89 28.25
N SER A 13 46.81 -30.92 28.77
CA SER A 13 46.62 -29.50 28.49
C SER A 13 47.86 -28.70 28.84
N GLU A 14 48.38 -27.91 27.90
CA GLU A 14 49.54 -27.05 28.10
C GLU A 14 49.37 -25.67 27.43
N THR A 15 50.11 -24.66 27.89
CA THR A 15 50.08 -23.32 27.26
C THR A 15 50.97 -23.34 26.03
N ALA A 16 50.39 -23.21 24.84
CA ALA A 16 51.11 -23.22 23.57
C ALA A 16 51.58 -21.80 23.17
N TYR A 17 50.80 -20.78 23.52
CA TYR A 17 51.12 -19.38 23.26
C TYR A 17 50.47 -18.47 24.31
N GLN A 18 51.16 -17.39 24.69
CA GLN A 18 50.64 -16.39 25.62
C GLN A 18 51.11 -14.99 25.21
N GLY A 19 50.20 -14.24 24.57
CA GLY A 19 50.37 -12.83 24.20
C GLY A 19 49.07 -12.06 24.46
N TYR A 20 48.61 -11.25 23.50
CA TYR A 20 47.30 -10.57 23.59
C TYR A 20 46.14 -11.56 23.78
N VAL A 21 46.22 -12.71 23.12
CA VAL A 21 45.38 -13.88 23.40
C VAL A 21 46.23 -15.01 23.98
N ARG A 22 45.59 -15.86 24.78
CA ARG A 22 46.18 -17.11 25.27
C ARG A 22 45.69 -18.28 24.41
N VAL A 23 46.60 -19.16 24.02
CA VAL A 23 46.28 -20.39 23.29
C VAL A 23 46.79 -21.58 24.09
N ARG A 24 45.89 -22.51 24.37
CA ARG A 24 46.17 -23.76 25.05
C ARG A 24 46.17 -24.91 24.06
N ARG A 25 47.12 -25.84 24.17
CA ARG A 25 47.09 -27.10 23.43
C ARG A 25 46.51 -28.18 24.31
N ASP A 26 45.30 -28.62 23.99
CA ASP A 26 44.58 -29.66 24.71
C ASP A 26 44.73 -30.99 23.96
N ARG A 27 45.17 -32.04 24.67
CA ARG A 27 45.23 -33.41 24.14
C ARG A 27 43.94 -34.12 24.47
N TYR A 28 43.28 -34.67 23.46
CA TYR A 28 42.04 -35.42 23.59
C TYR A 28 42.23 -36.88 23.19
N ARG A 29 41.61 -37.78 23.96
CA ARG A 29 41.38 -39.18 23.56
C ARG A 29 40.03 -39.28 22.87
N LEU A 30 40.06 -39.77 21.63
CA LEU A 30 38.92 -39.96 20.75
C LEU A 30 38.19 -41.27 21.08
N PRO A 31 36.96 -41.50 20.56
CA PRO A 31 36.16 -42.69 20.85
C PRO A 31 36.80 -44.00 20.38
N ASP A 32 37.67 -43.95 19.36
CA ASP A 32 38.43 -45.11 18.88
C ASP A 32 39.69 -45.40 19.71
N GLY A 33 39.95 -44.59 20.75
CA GLY A 33 41.10 -44.69 21.63
C GLY A 33 42.34 -43.96 21.13
N SER A 34 42.33 -43.39 19.92
CA SER A 34 43.43 -42.55 19.43
C SER A 34 43.52 -41.23 20.20
N GLU A 35 44.69 -40.59 20.18
CA GLU A 35 44.90 -39.29 20.83
C GLU A 35 45.25 -38.22 19.77
N SER A 36 44.73 -37.01 19.94
CA SER A 36 44.95 -35.87 19.05
C SER A 36 45.06 -34.56 19.82
N ASP A 37 45.92 -33.67 19.36
CA ASP A 37 46.17 -32.35 19.95
C ASP A 37 45.33 -31.27 19.25
N TRP A 38 44.73 -30.37 20.03
CA TRP A 38 43.88 -29.28 19.56
C TRP A 38 44.28 -27.96 20.19
N ASP A 39 44.49 -26.95 19.36
CA ASP A 39 44.76 -25.59 19.85
C ASP A 39 43.43 -24.89 20.16
N VAL A 40 43.28 -24.46 21.41
CA VAL A 40 42.09 -23.83 22.00
C VAL A 40 42.42 -22.37 22.33
N VAL A 41 41.64 -21.46 21.77
CA VAL A 41 41.81 -20.02 21.99
C VAL A 41 41.03 -19.58 23.25
N GLU A 42 41.76 -19.05 24.23
CA GLU A 42 41.23 -18.60 25.52
C GLU A 42 41.00 -17.07 25.50
N ILE A 43 39.72 -16.67 25.42
CA ILE A 43 39.26 -15.27 25.39
C ILE A 43 37.98 -15.18 26.24
N GLY A 44 37.83 -14.10 27.00
CA GLY A 44 36.64 -13.84 27.80
C GLY A 44 35.37 -13.65 26.94
N ASP A 45 34.22 -13.77 27.58
CA ASP A 45 32.94 -13.55 26.93
C ASP A 45 32.80 -12.09 26.49
N THR A 46 32.01 -11.87 25.45
CA THR A 46 31.77 -10.54 24.86
C THR A 46 30.29 -10.29 24.71
N VAL A 47 29.91 -9.03 24.58
CA VAL A 47 28.53 -8.59 24.32
C VAL A 47 28.52 -7.59 23.19
N ILE A 48 27.50 -7.67 22.34
CA ILE A 48 27.18 -6.66 21.31
C ILE A 48 25.77 -6.11 21.55
N VAL A 49 25.54 -4.85 21.20
CA VAL A 49 24.24 -4.18 21.39
C VAL A 49 23.70 -3.70 20.06
N VAL A 50 22.54 -4.22 19.67
CA VAL A 50 21.73 -3.62 18.60
C VAL A 50 20.92 -2.48 19.20
N ALA A 51 21.49 -1.28 19.17
CA ALA A 51 20.98 -0.09 19.84
C ALA A 51 20.09 0.74 18.90
N PHE A 52 18.77 0.66 19.10
CA PHE A 52 17.80 1.46 18.36
C PHE A 52 17.54 2.80 19.06
N THR A 53 17.62 3.89 18.31
CA THR A 53 17.29 5.23 18.77
C THR A 53 15.78 5.50 18.65
N PRO A 54 15.24 6.54 19.32
CA PRO A 54 13.87 7.01 19.08
C PRO A 54 13.61 7.39 17.61
N ASP A 55 14.63 7.91 16.91
CA ASP A 55 14.56 8.30 15.49
C ASP A 55 14.61 7.11 14.49
N ASP A 56 14.38 5.89 14.96
CA ASP A 56 14.44 4.63 14.19
C ASP A 56 15.76 4.44 13.40
N THR A 57 16.86 4.82 14.04
CA THR A 57 18.22 4.55 13.57
C THR A 57 18.93 3.58 14.50
N VAL A 58 19.98 2.92 14.00
CA VAL A 58 20.79 1.98 14.76
C VAL A 58 22.20 2.55 14.91
N VAL A 59 22.70 2.56 16.15
CA VAL A 59 24.05 3.05 16.48
C VAL A 59 25.10 2.03 16.06
N LEU A 60 26.12 2.51 15.37
CA LEU A 60 27.29 1.74 14.92
C LEU A 60 28.58 2.43 15.35
N PHE A 61 29.62 1.61 15.48
CA PHE A 61 30.98 2.05 15.77
C PHE A 61 31.93 1.58 14.67
N ASP A 62 32.40 2.53 13.85
CA ASP A 62 33.40 2.28 12.81
C ASP A 62 34.78 2.19 13.48
N GLN A 63 35.32 0.98 13.67
CA GLN A 63 36.60 0.73 14.35
C GLN A 63 37.58 -0.02 13.44
N TYR A 64 38.87 0.31 13.53
CA TYR A 64 39.92 -0.47 12.87
C TYR A 64 40.11 -1.83 13.55
N ARG A 65 39.82 -2.92 12.83
CA ARG A 65 40.04 -4.28 13.31
C ARG A 65 41.33 -4.84 12.71
N VAL A 66 42.28 -5.16 13.61
CA VAL A 66 43.62 -5.63 13.25
C VAL A 66 43.62 -6.96 12.50
N GLY A 67 42.67 -7.86 12.78
CA GLY A 67 42.55 -9.16 12.11
C GLY A 67 42.29 -9.05 10.60
N PRO A 68 41.21 -8.39 10.17
CA PRO A 68 40.91 -8.13 8.75
C PRO A 68 41.66 -6.91 8.17
N ALA A 69 42.45 -6.21 8.99
CA ALA A 69 43.25 -5.03 8.64
C ALA A 69 42.45 -3.89 7.96
N ARG A 70 41.23 -3.64 8.42
CA ARG A 70 40.31 -2.65 7.85
C ARG A 70 39.40 -2.03 8.92
N ILE A 71 38.77 -0.92 8.58
CA ILE A 71 37.70 -0.33 9.40
C ILE A 71 36.43 -1.11 9.16
N LEU A 72 35.79 -1.59 10.23
CA LEU A 72 34.50 -2.27 10.19
C LEU A 72 33.47 -1.42 10.94
N GLY A 73 32.29 -1.26 10.35
CA GLY A 73 31.16 -0.58 10.99
C GLY A 73 30.34 -1.55 11.82
N GLU A 74 30.85 -1.91 12.98
CA GLU A 74 30.26 -2.95 13.83
C GLU A 74 29.25 -2.37 14.81
N LEU A 75 28.52 -3.26 15.47
CA LEU A 75 27.69 -2.89 16.61
C LEU A 75 28.58 -2.56 17.81
N PRO A 76 28.20 -1.59 18.64
CA PRO A 76 28.91 -1.30 19.87
C PRO A 76 28.89 -2.52 20.80
N GLY A 77 30.01 -2.77 21.48
CA GLY A 77 30.18 -3.94 22.32
C GLY A 77 31.63 -4.33 22.58
N GLY A 78 31.83 -4.98 23.72
CA GLY A 78 33.17 -5.31 24.21
C GLY A 78 33.21 -6.56 25.09
N LEU A 79 34.28 -6.66 25.88
CA LEU A 79 34.51 -7.77 26.81
C LEU A 79 33.59 -7.62 28.02
N ILE A 80 33.13 -8.77 28.55
CA ILE A 80 32.43 -8.83 29.82
C ILE A 80 33.48 -9.03 30.92
N ASP A 81 33.53 -8.12 31.88
CA ASP A 81 34.49 -8.20 32.96
C ASP A 81 34.20 -9.39 33.91
N PRO A 82 35.22 -9.91 34.63
CA PRO A 82 35.01 -11.00 35.57
C PRO A 82 33.96 -10.67 36.64
N GLY A 83 32.83 -11.38 36.59
CA GLY A 83 31.70 -11.19 37.51
C GLY A 83 30.69 -10.13 37.08
N GLU A 84 30.91 -9.46 35.94
CA GLU A 84 29.96 -8.53 35.32
C GLU A 84 28.83 -9.31 34.60
N ASP A 85 27.60 -8.80 34.71
CA ASP A 85 26.47 -9.32 33.93
C ASP A 85 26.53 -8.81 32.48
N ALA A 86 26.11 -9.65 31.52
CA ALA A 86 26.17 -9.30 30.10
C ALA A 86 25.35 -8.06 29.74
N VAL A 87 24.21 -7.82 30.40
CA VAL A 87 23.40 -6.62 30.15
C VAL A 87 24.12 -5.39 30.68
N ALA A 88 24.69 -5.47 31.88
CA ALA A 88 25.46 -4.37 32.47
C ALA A 88 26.68 -4.02 31.59
N ALA A 89 27.44 -5.04 31.16
CA ALA A 89 28.57 -4.88 30.26
C ALA A 89 28.14 -4.18 28.95
N GLY A 90 27.05 -4.64 28.31
CA GLY A 90 26.62 -4.04 27.04
C GLY A 90 26.15 -2.60 27.18
N ILE A 91 25.48 -2.25 28.28
CA ILE A 91 25.09 -0.85 28.56
C ILE A 91 26.32 0.03 28.79
N ARG A 92 27.32 -0.47 29.52
CA ARG A 92 28.60 0.21 29.74
C ARG A 92 29.33 0.45 28.42
N GLU A 93 29.53 -0.60 27.64
CA GLU A 93 30.22 -0.55 26.34
C GLU A 93 29.51 0.40 25.36
N LEU A 94 28.17 0.35 25.27
CA LEU A 94 27.41 1.29 24.44
C LEU A 94 27.70 2.74 24.84
N LEU A 95 27.71 3.05 26.14
CA LEU A 95 27.96 4.39 26.63
C LEU A 95 29.42 4.82 26.40
N GLU A 96 30.40 3.96 26.70
CA GLU A 96 31.82 4.24 26.57
C GLU A 96 32.22 4.43 25.09
N GLU A 97 31.81 3.52 24.21
CA GLU A 97 32.20 3.56 22.79
C GLU A 97 31.46 4.64 22.00
N THR A 98 30.20 4.92 22.35
CA THR A 98 29.32 5.74 21.50
C THR A 98 28.72 6.97 22.17
N GLY A 99 28.71 7.04 23.50
CA GLY A 99 28.03 8.09 24.26
C GLY A 99 26.52 7.89 24.38
N TYR A 100 25.96 6.81 23.83
CA TYR A 100 24.53 6.50 23.92
C TYR A 100 24.20 5.77 25.23
N HIS A 101 23.14 6.20 25.88
CA HIS A 101 22.54 5.50 27.00
C HIS A 101 21.38 4.65 26.50
N ALA A 102 21.37 3.36 26.84
CA ALA A 102 20.29 2.44 26.49
C ALA A 102 19.03 2.70 27.34
N GLY A 103 17.85 2.66 26.70
CA GLY A 103 16.59 2.51 27.41
C GLY A 103 16.36 1.06 27.85
N PRO A 104 15.15 0.52 27.70
CA PRO A 104 14.88 -0.89 27.96
C PRO A 104 15.71 -1.83 27.08
N VAL A 105 16.26 -2.89 27.68
CA VAL A 105 17.16 -3.85 27.01
C VAL A 105 16.60 -5.26 27.09
N PHE A 106 16.63 -5.97 25.97
CA PHE A 106 16.34 -7.39 25.88
C PHE A 106 17.63 -8.20 25.65
N HIS A 107 17.90 -9.19 26.51
CA HIS A 107 19.01 -10.12 26.32
C HIS A 107 18.60 -11.29 25.40
N ALA A 108 19.10 -11.28 24.17
CA ALA A 108 18.78 -12.28 23.14
C ALA A 108 19.63 -13.57 23.24
N GLY A 109 20.20 -13.84 24.41
CA GLY A 109 21.08 -14.99 24.67
C GLY A 109 22.47 -14.84 24.06
N SER A 110 23.14 -15.97 23.82
CA SER A 110 24.52 -15.98 23.31
C SER A 110 24.83 -17.20 22.43
N GLU A 111 25.94 -17.11 21.69
CA GLU A 111 26.49 -18.18 20.87
C GLU A 111 28.01 -18.35 21.04
N TRP A 112 28.55 -19.50 20.63
CA TRP A 112 30.00 -19.70 20.60
C TRP A 112 30.61 -18.94 19.43
N ALA A 113 31.63 -18.13 19.69
CA ALA A 113 32.26 -17.31 18.65
C ALA A 113 33.07 -18.12 17.62
N ALA A 114 33.60 -19.29 18.02
CA ALA A 114 34.31 -20.21 17.15
C ALA A 114 34.33 -21.63 17.76
N ALA A 115 34.42 -22.67 16.93
CA ALA A 115 34.41 -24.06 17.37
C ALA A 115 35.59 -24.44 18.29
N ASN A 116 36.75 -23.78 18.12
CA ASN A 116 37.95 -23.99 18.92
C ASN A 116 38.23 -22.82 19.90
N GLY A 117 37.20 -22.02 20.19
CA GLY A 117 37.28 -20.89 21.11
C GLY A 117 36.46 -21.12 22.37
N THR A 118 36.88 -20.52 23.47
CA THR A 118 36.15 -20.55 24.76
C THR A 118 35.15 -19.40 24.92
N ARG A 119 35.18 -18.40 24.02
CA ARG A 119 34.35 -17.21 24.10
C ARG A 119 32.92 -17.44 23.65
N ARG A 120 31.97 -17.00 24.47
CA ARG A 120 30.59 -16.73 24.07
C ARG A 120 30.41 -15.26 23.69
N ARG A 121 29.59 -15.02 22.67
CA ARG A 121 29.14 -13.67 22.29
C ARG A 121 27.66 -13.52 22.64
N HIS A 122 27.38 -12.58 23.53
CA HIS A 122 26.04 -12.19 23.98
C HIS A 122 25.49 -11.11 23.06
N VAL A 123 24.18 -11.11 22.85
CA VAL A 123 23.51 -10.13 21.99
C VAL A 123 22.42 -9.45 22.78
N LEU A 124 22.45 -8.12 22.81
CA LEU A 124 21.42 -7.28 23.40
C LEU A 124 20.67 -6.55 22.29
N VAL A 125 19.37 -6.36 22.48
CA VAL A 125 18.54 -5.48 21.65
C VAL A 125 18.03 -4.39 22.58
N ALA A 126 18.39 -3.14 22.30
CA ALA A 126 18.09 -2.00 23.17
C ALA A 126 17.16 -1.01 22.46
N ALA A 127 16.11 -0.58 23.16
CA ALA A 127 15.19 0.46 22.72
C ALA A 127 15.60 1.82 23.28
N ASP A 128 15.07 2.88 22.67
CA ASP A 128 15.14 4.27 23.14
C ASP A 128 16.55 4.74 23.51
N CYS A 129 17.53 4.33 22.71
CA CYS A 129 18.93 4.71 22.93
C CYS A 129 19.13 6.19 22.59
N VAL A 130 19.59 6.98 23.56
CA VAL A 130 19.76 8.43 23.41
C VAL A 130 21.21 8.84 23.65
N LEU A 131 21.71 9.78 22.85
CA LEU A 131 23.05 10.33 23.03
C LEU A 131 23.06 11.23 24.28
N VAL A 132 23.88 10.89 25.28
CA VAL A 132 23.95 11.63 26.55
C VAL A 132 25.34 12.17 26.88
N ALA A 133 26.37 11.67 26.21
CA ALA A 133 27.75 12.06 26.44
C ALA A 133 28.59 11.94 25.16
N ALA A 134 29.81 12.48 25.19
CA ALA A 134 30.80 12.13 24.19
C ALA A 134 31.39 10.74 24.50
N PRO A 135 31.83 9.98 23.48
CA PRO A 135 32.54 8.72 23.69
C PRO A 135 33.79 8.88 24.55
N THR A 136 34.12 7.84 25.30
CA THR A 136 35.33 7.73 26.11
C THR A 136 36.05 6.43 25.75
N TRP A 137 37.04 6.53 24.86
CA TRP A 137 37.80 5.36 24.37
C TRP A 137 39.04 5.07 25.22
N GLY A 138 39.35 3.78 25.37
CA GLY A 138 40.59 3.33 26.00
C GLY A 138 41.85 3.59 25.14
N GLU A 139 43.02 3.35 25.71
CA GLU A 139 44.34 3.58 25.07
C GLU A 139 44.50 2.84 23.72
N HIS A 140 43.78 1.74 23.51
CA HIS A 140 43.86 0.89 22.33
C HIS A 140 42.62 0.97 21.43
N GLU A 141 41.77 1.98 21.63
CA GLU A 141 40.51 2.13 20.90
C GLU A 141 40.43 3.49 20.22
N SER A 142 40.02 3.46 18.96
CA SER A 142 39.71 4.67 18.20
C SER A 142 38.74 4.31 17.10
N GLY A 143 37.84 5.24 16.77
CA GLY A 143 36.85 4.97 15.74
C GLY A 143 35.98 6.18 15.44
N ARG A 144 34.86 5.92 14.79
CA ARG A 144 33.82 6.91 14.52
C ARG A 144 32.45 6.33 14.84
N VAL A 145 31.70 7.05 15.67
CA VAL A 145 30.30 6.74 15.92
C VAL A 145 29.47 7.25 14.76
N ARG A 146 28.55 6.43 14.26
CA ARG A 146 27.53 6.83 13.29
C ARG A 146 26.23 6.08 13.53
N THR A 147 25.17 6.53 12.89
CA THR A 147 23.91 5.79 12.86
C THR A 147 23.57 5.39 11.43
N ILE A 148 22.75 4.34 11.29
CA ILE A 148 22.10 3.96 10.02
C ILE A 148 20.59 3.87 10.23
N ALA A 149 19.80 4.11 9.18
CA ALA A 149 18.37 3.89 9.26
C ALA A 149 18.06 2.41 9.54
N ALA A 150 17.07 2.12 10.38
CA ALA A 150 16.68 0.75 10.69
C ALA A 150 16.34 -0.12 9.46
N PRO A 151 15.69 0.40 8.39
CA PRO A 151 15.39 -0.38 7.18
C PRO A 151 16.62 -0.99 6.49
N VAL A 152 17.79 -0.34 6.55
CA VAL A 152 19.02 -0.85 5.92
C VAL A 152 19.87 -1.71 6.85
N LEU A 153 19.41 -1.97 8.07
CA LEU A 153 20.15 -2.74 9.07
C LEU A 153 20.44 -4.16 8.59
N LEU A 154 19.45 -4.86 8.02
CA LEU A 154 19.67 -6.24 7.59
C LEU A 154 20.67 -6.35 6.45
N ASP A 155 20.63 -5.44 5.48
CA ASP A 155 21.62 -5.37 4.40
C ASP A 155 23.02 -5.14 4.98
N HIS A 156 23.15 -4.19 5.92
CA HIS A 156 24.41 -3.94 6.62
C HIS A 156 24.93 -5.18 7.36
N LEU A 157 24.06 -5.86 8.12
CA LEU A 157 24.43 -7.06 8.90
C LEU A 157 24.73 -8.28 8.01
N THR A 158 24.16 -8.36 6.81
CA THR A 158 24.28 -9.52 5.92
C THR A 158 25.24 -9.31 4.75
N ALA A 159 25.84 -8.12 4.61
CA ALA A 159 26.84 -7.81 3.58
C ALA A 159 28.09 -8.72 3.60
N GLY A 160 28.33 -9.45 4.68
CA GLY A 160 29.44 -10.39 4.82
C GLY A 160 30.77 -9.75 5.23
N GLU A 161 30.77 -8.46 5.53
CA GLU A 161 31.97 -7.68 5.86
C GLU A 161 32.17 -7.43 7.38
N LEU A 162 31.21 -7.82 8.22
CA LEU A 162 31.22 -7.58 9.68
C LEU A 162 31.61 -8.82 10.48
N SER A 163 32.21 -8.65 11.67
CA SER A 163 32.52 -9.80 12.54
C SER A 163 31.36 -10.24 13.45
N ASP A 164 30.27 -9.46 13.50
CA ASP A 164 29.15 -9.60 14.42
C ASP A 164 27.77 -9.71 13.75
N GLY A 165 27.70 -9.55 12.42
CA GLY A 165 26.46 -9.55 11.64
C GLY A 165 25.57 -10.78 11.86
N GLY A 166 26.16 -11.99 11.80
CA GLY A 166 25.42 -13.24 12.05
C GLY A 166 24.84 -13.33 13.46
N SER A 167 25.61 -12.89 14.47
CA SER A 167 25.17 -12.86 15.87
C SER A 167 24.01 -11.89 16.06
N ALA A 168 24.08 -10.71 15.43
CA ALA A 168 23.04 -9.70 15.49
C ALA A 168 21.73 -10.18 14.85
N VAL A 169 21.79 -10.77 13.64
CA VAL A 169 20.62 -11.35 12.96
C VAL A 169 19.98 -12.43 13.82
N ARG A 170 20.78 -13.34 14.42
CA ARG A 170 20.29 -14.32 15.40
C ARG A 170 19.56 -13.63 16.56
N GLY A 171 20.15 -12.57 17.12
CA GLY A 171 19.58 -11.81 18.22
C GLY A 171 18.23 -11.18 17.88
N LEU A 172 18.13 -10.54 16.71
CA LEU A 172 16.89 -9.95 16.21
C LEU A 172 15.79 -11.00 16.02
N HIS A 173 16.11 -12.18 15.48
CA HIS A 173 15.15 -13.29 15.37
C HIS A 173 14.71 -13.81 16.74
N ALA A 174 15.63 -13.94 17.70
CA ALA A 174 15.28 -14.36 19.06
C ALA A 174 14.35 -13.34 19.73
N PHE A 175 14.66 -12.05 19.60
CA PHE A 175 13.83 -10.95 20.10
C PHE A 175 12.44 -10.94 19.46
N ALA A 176 12.34 -11.09 18.13
CA ALA A 176 11.06 -11.09 17.42
C ALA A 176 10.10 -12.23 17.85
N ARG A 177 10.63 -13.33 18.37
CA ARG A 177 9.87 -14.52 18.82
C ARG A 177 9.59 -14.54 20.32
N ALA A 178 10.26 -13.69 21.09
CA ALA A 178 10.14 -13.67 22.55
C ALA A 178 8.82 -13.04 22.99
N ALA A 179 8.37 -13.44 24.18
CA ALA A 179 7.33 -12.70 24.89
C ALA A 179 7.99 -11.51 25.61
N VAL A 180 7.54 -10.30 25.31
CA VAL A 180 7.99 -9.05 25.94
C VAL A 180 6.76 -8.27 26.37
N SER A 181 6.84 -7.67 27.55
CA SER A 181 5.74 -6.89 28.16
C SER A 181 6.10 -5.44 28.43
N GLU A 182 7.38 -5.09 28.33
CA GLU A 182 7.87 -3.72 28.49
C GLU A 182 7.44 -2.91 27.24
N PRO A 183 6.71 -1.78 27.40
CA PRO A 183 6.11 -1.05 26.28
C PRO A 183 7.08 -0.65 25.16
N SER A 184 8.26 -0.11 25.48
CA SER A 184 9.23 0.30 24.46
C SER A 184 9.77 -0.89 23.69
N LEU A 185 10.01 -2.02 24.36
CA LEU A 185 10.41 -3.27 23.72
C LEU A 185 9.26 -3.87 22.88
N VAL A 186 8.00 -3.73 23.27
CA VAL A 186 6.86 -4.20 22.46
C VAL A 186 6.76 -3.40 21.16
N ASP A 187 6.94 -2.08 21.23
CA ASP A 187 6.93 -1.23 20.03
C ASP A 187 8.12 -1.54 19.12
N LEU A 188 9.33 -1.60 19.68
CA LEU A 188 10.52 -1.99 18.94
C LEU A 188 10.38 -3.40 18.33
N GLN A 189 9.78 -4.35 19.04
CA GLN A 189 9.53 -5.70 18.52
C GLN A 189 8.64 -5.69 17.27
N ARG A 190 7.65 -4.77 17.19
CA ARG A 190 6.83 -4.60 15.99
C ARG A 190 7.68 -4.14 14.80
N ARG A 191 8.55 -3.15 15.00
CA ARG A 191 9.46 -2.62 13.96
C ARG A 191 10.46 -3.67 13.50
N VAL A 192 11.07 -4.41 14.43
CA VAL A 192 12.00 -5.52 14.10
C VAL A 192 11.29 -6.64 13.34
N ARG A 193 10.03 -6.98 13.66
CA ARG A 193 9.27 -7.96 12.88
C ARG A 193 9.05 -7.51 11.45
N ALA A 194 8.69 -6.23 11.24
CA ALA A 194 8.54 -5.65 9.91
C ALA A 194 9.85 -5.70 9.12
N LEU A 195 10.97 -5.33 9.76
CA LEU A 195 12.30 -5.42 9.16
C LEU A 195 12.64 -6.84 8.70
N LEU A 196 12.36 -7.86 9.51
CA LEU A 196 12.68 -9.26 9.20
C LEU A 196 11.79 -9.88 8.10
N VAL A 197 10.67 -9.24 7.72
CA VAL A 197 9.81 -9.69 6.60
C VAL A 197 9.98 -8.87 5.33
N ALA A 198 10.58 -7.68 5.43
CA ALA A 198 10.89 -6.82 4.30
C ALA A 198 12.11 -7.37 3.54
N PHE A 199 11.90 -8.38 2.70
CA PHE A 199 12.87 -8.79 1.69
C PHE A 199 12.37 -8.31 0.32
N PRO A 200 13.05 -7.36 -0.34
CA PRO A 200 12.75 -7.05 -1.73
C PRO A 200 12.98 -8.30 -2.59
N ALA A 201 12.04 -8.60 -3.47
CA ALA A 201 12.04 -9.83 -4.28
C ALA A 201 13.17 -9.88 -5.33
N ASP A 202 13.94 -8.82 -5.50
CA ASP A 202 14.86 -8.64 -6.62
C ASP A 202 16.36 -8.58 -6.25
N GLY A 203 16.73 -8.68 -4.97
CA GLY A 203 18.14 -8.77 -4.56
C GLY A 203 18.99 -7.55 -4.93
N SER A 204 18.37 -6.39 -5.16
CA SER A 204 19.09 -5.12 -5.26
C SER A 204 19.63 -4.76 -3.88
N ALA A 205 20.96 -4.92 -3.68
CA ALA A 205 21.62 -4.41 -2.49
C ALA A 205 21.34 -2.90 -2.41
N GLY A 206 20.74 -2.44 -1.30
CA GLY A 206 20.33 -1.06 -1.13
C GLY A 206 21.48 -0.10 -1.43
N GLU A 207 21.31 0.72 -2.47
CA GLU A 207 22.10 1.94 -2.62
C GLU A 207 21.94 2.74 -1.31
N ALA A 208 23.05 3.30 -0.82
CA ALA A 208 23.07 4.09 0.40
C ALA A 208 21.91 5.09 0.40
N ALA A 209 20.96 4.89 1.33
CA ALA A 209 19.75 5.69 1.41
C ALA A 209 20.10 7.18 1.37
N ALA A 210 19.45 7.91 0.46
CA ALA A 210 19.47 9.36 0.41
C ALA A 210 19.15 9.94 1.82
N PRO A 211 19.62 11.15 2.15
CA PRO A 211 19.27 11.78 3.42
C PRO A 211 17.75 11.74 3.61
N ALA A 212 17.31 11.34 4.82
CA ALA A 212 15.90 11.20 5.16
C ALA A 212 15.12 12.46 4.73
N ASP A 213 14.05 12.24 3.98
CA ASP A 213 13.24 13.32 3.45
C ASP A 213 12.67 14.13 4.63
N PRO A 214 12.89 15.46 4.70
CA PRO A 214 12.44 16.26 5.83
C PRO A 214 10.92 16.22 6.00
N PHE A 215 10.17 15.98 4.92
CA PHE A 215 8.71 15.86 4.96
C PHE A 215 8.25 14.55 5.62
N ASP A 216 9.03 13.46 5.55
CA ASP A 216 8.67 12.19 6.20
C ASP A 216 8.53 12.36 7.72
N ARG A 217 9.45 13.13 8.32
CA ARG A 217 9.39 13.42 9.76
C ARG A 217 8.15 14.22 10.10
N PHE A 218 7.87 15.26 9.32
CA PHE A 218 6.69 16.10 9.51
C PHE A 218 5.42 15.25 9.52
N TRP A 219 5.25 14.36 8.53
CA TRP A 219 4.08 13.49 8.43
C TRP A 219 3.98 12.45 9.56
N ARG A 220 5.10 11.88 10.01
CA ARG A 220 5.11 10.96 11.17
C ARG A 220 4.64 11.59 12.47
N GLU A 221 4.93 12.87 12.66
CA GLU A 221 4.56 13.61 13.88
C GLU A 221 3.22 14.35 13.75
N ALA A 222 2.52 14.22 12.61
CA ALA A 222 1.37 15.08 12.31
C ALA A 222 0.11 14.75 13.12
N GLU A 223 -0.11 13.47 13.45
CA GLU A 223 -1.33 12.96 14.10
C GLU A 223 -1.57 13.56 15.49
N ASP A 224 -0.52 13.98 16.19
CA ASP A 224 -0.59 14.54 17.54
C ASP A 224 -0.65 16.09 17.58
N LYS A 225 -0.73 16.77 16.43
CA LYS A 225 -0.60 18.23 16.33
C LYS A 225 -1.91 18.92 15.96
N GLU A 226 -2.12 20.11 16.53
CA GLU A 226 -3.23 21.01 16.19
C GLU A 226 -3.14 21.51 14.73
N PRO A 227 -4.26 21.61 13.98
CA PRO A 227 -4.27 21.96 12.55
C PRO A 227 -3.51 23.24 12.19
N ALA A 228 -3.74 24.33 12.94
CA ALA A 228 -3.08 25.62 12.68
C ALA A 228 -1.56 25.55 12.89
N ARG A 229 -1.09 24.66 13.78
CA ARG A 229 0.33 24.45 14.03
C ARG A 229 0.98 23.67 12.88
N LEU A 230 0.27 22.69 12.32
CA LEU A 230 0.73 21.91 11.17
C LEU A 230 0.98 22.78 9.94
N GLY A 231 0.03 23.65 9.58
CA GLY A 231 0.19 24.56 8.44
C GLY A 231 1.40 25.47 8.59
N ALA A 232 1.56 26.11 9.75
CA ALA A 232 2.69 26.99 10.01
C ALA A 232 4.05 26.26 10.07
N GLU A 233 4.05 24.97 10.40
CA GLU A 233 5.26 24.13 10.44
C GLU A 233 5.64 23.67 9.03
N LEU A 234 4.67 23.24 8.22
CA LEU A 234 4.90 22.88 6.82
C LEU A 234 5.38 24.08 5.99
N ASP A 235 4.80 25.27 6.18
CA ASP A 235 5.25 26.48 5.49
C ASP A 235 6.70 26.85 5.85
N ARG A 236 7.09 26.66 7.12
CA ARG A 236 8.48 26.83 7.56
C ARG A 236 9.38 25.78 6.92
N LEU A 237 8.95 24.52 6.90
CA LEU A 237 9.72 23.42 6.31
C LEU A 237 9.97 23.65 4.81
N LEU A 238 8.95 24.09 4.06
CA LEU A 238 9.06 24.45 2.65
C LEU A 238 9.97 25.66 2.42
N ALA A 239 10.03 26.60 3.37
CA ALA A 239 10.93 27.75 3.28
C ALA A 239 12.39 27.38 3.60
N ASP A 240 12.60 26.52 4.60
CA ASP A 240 13.92 26.09 5.06
C ASP A 240 14.56 25.04 4.13
N HIS A 241 13.72 24.29 3.40
CA HIS A 241 14.13 23.25 2.45
C HIS A 241 13.53 23.54 1.06
N PRO A 242 14.23 24.31 0.21
CA PRO A 242 13.75 24.64 -1.13
C PRO A 242 13.55 23.37 -1.97
N VAL A 243 12.30 23.12 -2.36
CA VAL A 243 11.89 22.03 -3.24
C VAL A 243 11.29 22.59 -4.54
N SER A 244 11.02 21.73 -5.52
CA SER A 244 10.32 22.17 -6.73
C SER A 244 8.87 22.58 -6.43
N ASP A 245 8.30 23.42 -7.29
CA ASP A 245 6.88 23.81 -7.19
C ASP A 245 5.95 22.59 -7.18
N ALA A 246 6.32 21.52 -7.90
CA ALA A 246 5.58 20.26 -7.91
C ALA A 246 5.54 19.60 -6.52
N VAL A 247 6.69 19.50 -5.83
CA VAL A 247 6.76 18.94 -4.48
C VAL A 247 6.05 19.86 -3.49
N ALA A 248 6.26 21.18 -3.58
CA ALA A 248 5.59 22.12 -2.69
C ALA A 248 4.06 22.10 -2.82
N ALA A 249 3.54 21.92 -4.03
CA ALA A 249 2.11 21.74 -4.28
C ALA A 249 1.60 20.40 -3.71
N TYR A 250 2.36 19.31 -3.90
CA TYR A 250 2.04 18.01 -3.34
C TYR A 250 1.91 18.04 -1.81
N GLU A 251 2.94 18.53 -1.11
CA GLU A 251 2.97 18.54 0.37
C GLU A 251 1.84 19.41 0.95
N ARG A 252 1.51 20.55 0.31
CA ARG A 252 0.35 21.37 0.71
C ARG A 252 -0.97 20.65 0.43
N GLY A 253 -1.09 19.96 -0.70
CA GLY A 253 -2.25 19.13 -1.02
C GLY A 253 -2.47 18.05 0.04
N SER A 254 -1.40 17.35 0.42
CA SER A 254 -1.40 16.36 1.49
C SER A 254 -1.83 16.92 2.84
N LEU A 255 -1.49 18.19 3.14
CA LEU A 255 -1.97 18.84 4.37
C LEU A 255 -3.47 19.09 4.35
N HIS A 256 -4.00 19.64 3.26
CA HIS A 256 -5.43 19.86 3.15
C HIS A 256 -6.20 18.53 3.22
N ASP A 257 -5.73 17.49 2.53
CA ASP A 257 -6.34 16.16 2.56
C ASP A 257 -6.31 15.56 3.98
N PHE A 258 -5.16 15.66 4.67
CA PHE A 258 -5.01 15.22 6.05
C PHE A 258 -5.96 15.94 7.03
N LEU A 259 -6.23 17.22 6.78
CA LEU A 259 -7.15 18.03 7.59
C LEU A 259 -8.64 17.82 7.23
N GLY A 260 -8.96 16.96 6.27
CA GLY A 260 -10.32 16.74 5.79
C GLY A 260 -10.86 17.89 4.94
N GLU A 261 -9.96 18.60 4.25
CA GLU A 261 -10.25 19.71 3.34
C GLU A 261 -10.05 19.27 1.88
N GLU A 262 -10.66 18.17 1.47
CA GLU A 262 -10.40 17.50 0.18
C GLU A 262 -10.64 18.41 -1.02
N ALA A 263 -11.65 19.29 -0.95
CA ALA A 263 -11.92 20.27 -1.99
C ALA A 263 -10.77 21.26 -2.22
N ALA A 264 -10.00 21.59 -1.16
CA ALA A 264 -8.81 22.43 -1.23
C ALA A 264 -7.57 21.64 -1.69
N ALA A 265 -7.50 20.34 -1.36
CA ALA A 265 -6.40 19.45 -1.76
C ALA A 265 -6.38 19.16 -3.28
N ILE A 266 -7.54 18.91 -3.89
CA ILE A 266 -7.68 18.53 -5.31
C ILE A 266 -6.91 19.45 -6.29
N PRO A 267 -7.09 20.79 -6.27
CA PRO A 267 -6.37 21.67 -7.20
C PRO A 267 -4.85 21.65 -6.99
N LEU A 268 -4.38 21.43 -5.75
CA LEU A 268 -2.94 21.35 -5.44
C LEU A 268 -2.32 20.06 -5.98
N TYR A 269 -2.99 18.92 -5.81
CA TYR A 269 -2.53 17.67 -6.41
C TYR A 269 -2.50 17.72 -7.94
N ARG A 270 -3.52 18.29 -8.57
CA ARG A 270 -3.53 18.49 -10.03
C ARG A 270 -2.35 19.37 -10.46
N ALA A 271 -2.12 20.49 -9.77
CA ALA A 271 -0.98 21.36 -10.04
C ALA A 271 0.37 20.65 -9.85
N ALA A 272 0.50 19.79 -8.83
CA ALA A 272 1.71 19.00 -8.61
C ALA A 272 1.99 18.04 -9.78
N LEU A 273 0.95 17.31 -10.24
CA LEU A 273 1.06 16.40 -11.37
C LEU A 273 1.36 17.13 -12.69
N ASP A 274 0.71 18.27 -12.93
CA ASP A 274 0.92 19.11 -14.11
C ASP A 274 2.32 19.74 -14.12
N ALA A 275 2.87 20.07 -12.94
CA ALA A 275 4.22 20.56 -12.76
C ALA A 275 5.30 19.45 -12.85
N GLY A 276 4.91 18.21 -13.14
CA GLY A 276 5.84 17.11 -13.40
C GLY A 276 6.33 16.38 -12.16
N LEU A 277 5.52 16.29 -11.09
CA LEU A 277 5.82 15.44 -9.93
C LEU A 277 6.16 14.01 -10.38
N ALA A 278 7.25 13.47 -9.85
CA ALA A 278 7.86 12.21 -10.27
C ALA A 278 8.19 11.29 -9.06
N GLY A 279 8.55 10.04 -9.35
CA GLY A 279 8.92 9.04 -8.35
C GLY A 279 7.76 8.65 -7.42
N GLU A 280 8.08 8.18 -6.22
CA GLU A 280 7.10 7.71 -5.23
C GLU A 280 6.06 8.78 -4.87
N ARG A 281 6.46 10.05 -4.78
CA ARG A 281 5.53 11.18 -4.55
C ARG A 281 4.46 11.29 -5.63
N ARG A 282 4.79 11.01 -6.89
CA ARG A 282 3.79 11.00 -7.98
C ARG A 282 2.74 9.92 -7.72
N SER A 283 3.19 8.71 -7.40
CA SER A 283 2.34 7.56 -7.15
C SER A 283 1.44 7.81 -5.94
N ALA A 284 1.99 8.32 -4.84
CA ALA A 284 1.24 8.75 -3.67
C ALA A 284 0.22 9.87 -4.00
N CYS A 285 0.62 10.89 -4.77
CA CYS A 285 -0.24 11.98 -5.20
C CYS A 285 -1.45 11.51 -6.02
N ILE A 286 -1.28 10.51 -6.90
CA ILE A 286 -2.39 9.95 -7.68
C ILE A 286 -3.40 9.26 -6.75
N ILE A 287 -2.92 8.46 -5.80
CA ILE A 287 -3.77 7.75 -4.83
C ILE A 287 -4.52 8.74 -3.94
N GLN A 288 -3.82 9.74 -3.39
CA GLN A 288 -4.42 10.77 -2.54
C GLN A 288 -5.46 11.59 -3.33
N LEU A 289 -5.13 12.05 -4.54
CA LEU A 289 -6.08 12.76 -5.40
C LEU A 289 -7.33 11.91 -5.70
N ALA A 290 -7.16 10.62 -6.00
CA ALA A 290 -8.31 9.73 -6.22
C ALA A 290 -9.17 9.58 -4.95
N SER A 291 -8.54 9.48 -3.78
CA SER A 291 -9.26 9.47 -2.49
C SER A 291 -10.05 10.75 -2.27
N SER A 292 -9.42 11.92 -2.46
CA SER A 292 -10.07 13.23 -2.29
C SER A 292 -11.24 13.41 -3.26
N LEU A 293 -11.09 13.01 -4.54
CA LEU A 293 -12.18 13.04 -5.54
C LEU A 293 -13.37 12.19 -5.10
N ARG A 294 -13.11 10.97 -4.60
CA ARG A 294 -14.15 10.09 -4.09
C ARG A 294 -14.87 10.71 -2.88
N ASN A 295 -14.14 11.34 -1.95
CA ASN A 295 -14.72 11.96 -0.76
C ASN A 295 -15.63 13.15 -1.10
N VAL A 296 -15.32 13.92 -2.15
CA VAL A 296 -16.18 15.01 -2.63
C VAL A 296 -17.31 14.55 -3.56
N GLY A 297 -17.50 13.24 -3.73
CA GLY A 297 -18.60 12.68 -4.52
C GLY A 297 -18.31 12.50 -6.01
N ASP A 298 -17.04 12.50 -6.42
CA ASP A 298 -16.61 12.19 -7.80
C ASP A 298 -15.85 10.83 -7.86
N PRO A 299 -16.56 9.70 -7.67
CA PRO A 299 -15.92 8.39 -7.74
C PRO A 299 -15.49 8.03 -9.17
N SER A 300 -16.15 8.55 -10.20
CA SER A 300 -15.78 8.33 -11.61
C SER A 300 -14.42 8.96 -11.94
N GLY A 301 -14.18 10.19 -11.49
CA GLY A 301 -12.88 10.85 -11.58
C GLY A 301 -11.78 10.09 -10.84
N ALA A 302 -12.08 9.56 -9.65
CA ALA A 302 -11.16 8.70 -8.91
C ALA A 302 -10.78 7.43 -9.69
N LEU A 303 -11.75 6.73 -10.29
CA LEU A 303 -11.52 5.54 -11.10
C LEU A 303 -10.67 5.82 -12.35
N ALA A 304 -10.90 6.96 -13.01
CA ALA A 304 -10.13 7.35 -14.19
C ALA A 304 -8.61 7.49 -13.90
N LEU A 305 -8.25 7.90 -12.68
CA LEU A 305 -6.87 7.96 -12.22
C LEU A 305 -6.32 6.57 -11.90
N LEU A 306 -7.06 5.78 -11.11
CA LEU A 306 -6.60 4.50 -10.57
C LEU A 306 -6.50 3.38 -11.63
N HIS A 307 -7.33 3.41 -12.68
CA HIS A 307 -7.21 2.49 -13.82
C HIS A 307 -5.92 2.71 -14.62
N ARG A 308 -5.32 3.90 -14.55
CA ARG A 308 -4.06 4.24 -15.22
C ARG A 308 -2.84 4.03 -14.32
N PHE A 309 -3.04 3.58 -13.08
CA PHE A 309 -1.97 3.35 -12.13
C PHE A 309 -1.11 2.16 -12.58
N PRO A 310 0.24 2.27 -12.60
CA PRO A 310 1.11 1.20 -13.08
C PRO A 310 1.02 -0.06 -12.21
N ASP A 311 0.98 -1.23 -12.84
CA ASP A 311 0.90 -2.51 -12.13
C ASP A 311 2.24 -2.93 -11.47
N ASP A 312 3.35 -2.35 -11.89
CA ASP A 312 4.70 -2.58 -11.38
C ASP A 312 5.15 -1.56 -10.32
N ASP A 313 4.30 -0.59 -9.98
CA ASP A 313 4.59 0.42 -8.97
C ASP A 313 4.54 -0.17 -7.54
N PRO A 314 5.47 0.18 -6.63
CA PRO A 314 5.46 -0.31 -5.25
C PRO A 314 4.17 -0.05 -4.47
N LEU A 315 3.38 0.96 -4.85
CA LEU A 315 2.11 1.32 -4.21
C LEU A 315 0.89 0.70 -4.91
N VAL A 316 1.07 -0.25 -5.83
CA VAL A 316 -0.04 -0.85 -6.60
C VAL A 316 -1.14 -1.43 -5.70
N ASP A 317 -0.79 -2.11 -4.61
CA ASP A 317 -1.80 -2.68 -3.71
C ASP A 317 -2.62 -1.60 -3.00
N ALA A 318 -1.98 -0.49 -2.63
CA ALA A 318 -2.68 0.67 -2.09
C ALA A 318 -3.62 1.27 -3.15
N ALA A 319 -3.15 1.44 -4.39
CA ALA A 319 -3.99 1.92 -5.50
C ALA A 319 -5.21 1.00 -5.73
N ARG A 320 -5.04 -0.33 -5.71
CA ARG A 320 -6.15 -1.29 -5.84
C ARG A 320 -7.12 -1.25 -4.65
N ALA A 321 -6.65 -0.93 -3.44
CA ALA A 321 -7.52 -0.71 -2.29
C ALA A 321 -8.40 0.55 -2.47
N PHE A 322 -7.82 1.67 -2.90
CA PHE A 322 -8.58 2.89 -3.19
C PHE A 322 -9.49 2.73 -4.42
N GLU A 323 -9.10 1.91 -5.39
CA GLU A 323 -9.95 1.56 -6.54
C GLU A 323 -11.19 0.78 -6.09
N ALA A 324 -11.01 -0.19 -5.19
CA ALA A 324 -12.14 -0.91 -4.60
C ALA A 324 -13.09 0.03 -3.83
N LEU A 325 -12.55 1.01 -3.08
CA LEU A 325 -13.37 2.03 -2.41
C LEU A 325 -14.12 2.92 -3.40
N ALA A 326 -13.46 3.36 -4.48
CA ALA A 326 -14.08 4.17 -5.52
C ALA A 326 -15.17 3.39 -6.26
N LEU A 327 -14.93 2.12 -6.62
CA LEU A 327 -15.95 1.22 -7.20
C LEU A 327 -17.14 1.04 -6.27
N PHE A 328 -16.91 0.93 -4.96
CA PHE A 328 -18.00 0.81 -4.00
C PHE A 328 -18.83 2.09 -3.90
N SER A 329 -18.18 3.26 -3.83
CA SER A 329 -18.84 4.57 -3.88
C SER A 329 -19.64 4.75 -5.18
N ASP A 330 -19.13 4.24 -6.30
CA ASP A 330 -19.78 4.22 -7.62
C ASP A 330 -20.85 3.12 -7.78
N GLN A 331 -21.35 2.55 -6.68
CA GLN A 331 -22.39 1.52 -6.68
C GLN A 331 -22.04 0.24 -7.49
N LYS A 332 -20.74 -0.08 -7.60
CA LYS A 332 -20.19 -1.29 -8.24
C LYS A 332 -19.60 -2.26 -7.20
N PRO A 333 -20.42 -2.84 -6.29
CA PRO A 333 -19.90 -3.62 -5.15
C PRO A 333 -19.22 -4.94 -5.55
N ALA A 334 -19.64 -5.59 -6.63
CA ALA A 334 -19.01 -6.83 -7.08
C ALA A 334 -17.62 -6.58 -7.73
N PRO A 335 -17.45 -5.62 -8.64
CA PRO A 335 -16.13 -5.13 -9.03
C PRO A 335 -15.27 -4.71 -7.84
N ALA A 336 -15.82 -3.92 -6.90
CA ALA A 336 -15.09 -3.47 -5.71
C ALA A 336 -14.50 -4.63 -4.90
N LEU A 337 -15.34 -5.60 -4.52
CA LEU A 337 -14.91 -6.76 -3.74
C LEU A 337 -13.92 -7.63 -4.53
N ARG A 338 -14.12 -7.79 -5.84
CA ARG A 338 -13.19 -8.53 -6.70
C ARG A 338 -11.82 -7.85 -6.76
N THR A 339 -11.75 -6.53 -6.91
CA THR A 339 -10.49 -5.78 -6.91
C THR A 339 -9.76 -5.96 -5.56
N ALA A 340 -10.47 -5.80 -4.44
CA ALA A 340 -9.90 -5.98 -3.10
C ALA A 340 -9.38 -7.41 -2.86
N LEU A 341 -10.14 -8.44 -3.23
CA LEU A 341 -9.73 -9.83 -3.06
C LEU A 341 -8.53 -10.18 -3.95
N ARG A 342 -8.48 -9.66 -5.19
CA ARG A 342 -7.35 -9.90 -6.10
C ARG A 342 -6.06 -9.27 -5.57
N ALA A 343 -6.12 -8.06 -5.02
CA ALA A 343 -4.98 -7.42 -4.35
C ALA A 343 -4.52 -8.20 -3.11
N LEU A 344 -5.45 -8.83 -2.37
CA LEU A 344 -5.10 -9.62 -1.18
C LEU A 344 -4.44 -10.98 -1.51
N VAL A 345 -4.80 -11.62 -2.64
CA VAL A 345 -4.40 -13.00 -2.97
C VAL A 345 -2.88 -13.25 -2.90
N PRO A 346 -1.98 -12.40 -3.43
CA PRO A 346 -0.54 -12.60 -3.35
C PRO A 346 -0.02 -12.70 -1.91
N HIS A 347 -0.64 -11.98 -0.97
CA HIS A 347 -0.21 -11.85 0.42
C HIS A 347 -0.70 -12.97 1.35
N LEU A 348 -1.65 -13.80 0.88
CA LEU A 348 -2.20 -14.86 1.71
C LEU A 348 -1.18 -16.00 1.89
N PRO A 349 -0.91 -16.47 3.13
CA PRO A 349 -0.04 -17.62 3.36
C PRO A 349 -0.67 -18.96 2.96
N ALA A 350 -2.01 -19.02 2.89
CA ALA A 350 -2.80 -20.18 2.47
C ALA A 350 -4.06 -19.73 1.71
N TYR A 351 -4.77 -20.65 1.05
CA TYR A 351 -6.04 -20.40 0.33
C TYR A 351 -5.98 -19.47 -0.91
N ARG A 352 -4.79 -19.12 -1.41
CA ARG A 352 -4.61 -18.27 -2.61
C ARG A 352 -5.50 -18.68 -3.79
N ARG A 353 -5.46 -19.98 -4.13
CA ARG A 353 -6.25 -20.55 -5.23
C ARG A 353 -7.75 -20.39 -4.99
N SER A 354 -8.22 -20.68 -3.78
CA SER A 354 -9.64 -20.63 -3.43
C SER A 354 -10.17 -19.20 -3.47
N VAL A 355 -9.46 -18.26 -2.86
CA VAL A 355 -9.85 -16.84 -2.86
C VAL A 355 -9.80 -16.26 -4.28
N GLY A 356 -8.77 -16.60 -5.07
CA GLY A 356 -8.69 -16.20 -6.47
C GLY A 356 -9.85 -16.72 -7.31
N ALA A 357 -10.29 -17.96 -7.09
CA ALA A 357 -11.46 -18.53 -7.76
C ALA A 357 -12.76 -17.80 -7.36
N TYR A 358 -12.99 -17.58 -6.06
CA TYR A 358 -14.17 -16.83 -5.60
C TYR A 358 -14.20 -15.41 -6.13
N ALA A 359 -13.06 -14.71 -6.17
CA ALA A 359 -12.96 -13.38 -6.75
C ALA A 359 -13.34 -13.38 -8.24
N ALA A 360 -13.02 -14.45 -8.98
CA ALA A 360 -13.40 -14.59 -10.39
C ALA A 360 -14.91 -14.87 -10.57
N GLU A 361 -15.54 -15.56 -9.62
CA GLU A 361 -16.97 -15.89 -9.64
C GLU A 361 -17.88 -14.72 -9.21
N LEU A 362 -17.35 -13.66 -8.59
CA LEU A 362 -18.13 -12.51 -8.16
C LEU A 362 -18.85 -11.83 -9.33
N THR A 363 -20.18 -11.94 -9.32
CA THR A 363 -21.09 -11.21 -10.19
C THR A 363 -21.84 -10.14 -9.41
N ALA A 364 -22.34 -9.12 -10.10
CA ALA A 364 -23.17 -8.10 -9.46
C ALA A 364 -24.39 -8.80 -8.83
N PRO A 365 -24.73 -8.51 -7.56
CA PRO A 365 -25.93 -9.06 -6.98
C PRO A 365 -27.14 -8.59 -7.80
N PRO A 366 -28.14 -9.46 -8.05
CA PRO A 366 -29.35 -9.06 -8.75
C PRO A 366 -30.01 -7.92 -7.98
N ARG A 367 -30.18 -6.77 -8.63
CA ARG A 367 -30.82 -5.58 -8.07
C ARG A 367 -31.87 -5.07 -9.05
N VAL A 368 -32.95 -4.54 -8.49
CA VAL A 368 -33.93 -3.78 -9.26
C VAL A 368 -33.37 -2.37 -9.47
N ARG A 369 -33.23 -1.93 -10.72
CA ARG A 369 -32.73 -0.59 -11.06
C ARG A 369 -33.91 0.37 -11.26
N ALA A 370 -33.85 1.56 -10.69
CA ALA A 370 -34.75 2.64 -11.08
C ALA A 370 -34.13 3.38 -12.27
N ILE A 371 -34.88 3.54 -13.35
CA ILE A 371 -34.44 4.24 -14.55
C ILE A 371 -35.48 5.29 -14.97
N SER A 372 -35.06 6.23 -15.79
CA SER A 372 -35.95 7.18 -16.45
C SER A 372 -35.74 7.13 -17.96
N VAL A 373 -36.84 7.09 -18.72
CA VAL A 373 -36.80 7.04 -20.19
C VAL A 373 -37.70 8.10 -20.83
N ALA A 374 -37.27 8.60 -21.98
CA ALA A 374 -37.94 9.64 -22.75
C ALA A 374 -38.81 9.05 -23.86
N VAL A 375 -40.06 9.52 -23.93
CA VAL A 375 -40.96 9.34 -25.06
C VAL A 375 -41.05 10.67 -25.78
N ILE A 376 -40.33 10.76 -26.89
CA ILE A 376 -40.33 11.93 -27.79
C ILE A 376 -40.96 11.47 -29.09
N VAL A 377 -42.02 12.17 -29.51
CA VAL A 377 -42.80 11.82 -30.70
C VAL A 377 -42.88 13.01 -31.64
N THR A 378 -42.68 12.79 -32.93
CA THR A 378 -42.83 13.78 -34.00
C THR A 378 -43.31 13.08 -35.26
N ASP A 379 -44.37 13.59 -35.89
CA ASP A 379 -44.93 13.07 -37.15
C ASP A 379 -45.11 11.54 -37.21
N GLY A 380 -45.64 10.95 -36.14
CA GLY A 380 -45.86 9.49 -36.03
C GLY A 380 -44.59 8.66 -35.85
N HIS A 381 -43.45 9.29 -35.61
CA HIS A 381 -42.18 8.66 -35.29
C HIS A 381 -41.87 8.84 -33.80
N VAL A 382 -41.21 7.85 -33.21
CA VAL A 382 -40.66 7.91 -31.86
C VAL A 382 -39.14 7.93 -31.95
N LEU A 383 -38.50 8.73 -31.08
CA LEU A 383 -37.06 8.74 -30.95
C LEU A 383 -36.61 7.49 -30.17
N ALA A 384 -35.63 6.76 -30.71
CA ALA A 384 -35.15 5.51 -30.14
C ALA A 384 -33.63 5.39 -30.25
N GLU A 385 -33.02 4.82 -29.22
CA GLU A 385 -31.63 4.38 -29.22
C GLU A 385 -31.52 2.97 -29.79
N GLU A 386 -30.59 2.76 -30.72
CA GLU A 386 -30.34 1.50 -31.39
C GLU A 386 -29.16 0.75 -30.77
N TYR A 387 -29.44 -0.48 -30.33
CA TYR A 387 -28.45 -1.42 -29.83
C TYR A 387 -28.19 -2.51 -30.89
N PRO A 388 -26.94 -2.64 -31.38
CA PRO A 388 -26.61 -3.60 -32.42
C PRO A 388 -26.74 -5.04 -31.93
N ALA A 389 -26.86 -5.98 -32.88
CA ALA A 389 -26.89 -7.40 -32.58
C ALA A 389 -25.54 -7.89 -32.02
N GLU A 390 -25.59 -8.76 -31.01
CA GLU A 390 -24.41 -9.39 -30.41
C GLU A 390 -24.42 -10.90 -30.67
N ALA A 391 -23.31 -11.58 -30.39
CA ALA A 391 -23.20 -13.03 -30.57
C ALA A 391 -24.27 -13.78 -29.76
N GLY A 392 -25.32 -14.23 -30.45
CA GLY A 392 -26.44 -14.97 -29.86
C GLY A 392 -27.65 -14.11 -29.43
N ALA A 393 -27.69 -12.80 -29.73
CA ALA A 393 -28.83 -11.93 -29.43
C ALA A 393 -29.13 -10.94 -30.59
N PRO A 394 -30.39 -10.81 -31.03
CA PRO A 394 -30.76 -9.82 -32.04
C PRO A 394 -30.61 -8.39 -31.47
N GLY A 395 -30.37 -7.43 -32.37
CA GLY A 395 -30.41 -6.01 -32.02
C GLY A 395 -31.82 -5.57 -31.59
N PHE A 396 -31.89 -4.47 -30.85
CA PHE A 396 -33.15 -3.94 -30.30
C PHE A 396 -33.10 -2.42 -30.20
N LEU A 397 -34.27 -1.81 -30.05
CA LEU A 397 -34.43 -0.38 -29.80
C LEU A 397 -34.87 -0.12 -28.36
N ARG A 398 -34.52 1.04 -27.85
CA ARG A 398 -34.95 1.50 -26.52
C ARG A 398 -35.34 2.97 -26.55
N ALA A 399 -36.29 3.36 -25.71
CA ALA A 399 -36.49 4.78 -25.39
C ALA A 399 -35.22 5.35 -24.74
N PRO A 400 -34.70 6.52 -25.19
CA PRO A 400 -33.50 7.14 -24.64
C PRO A 400 -33.59 7.43 -23.15
N GLY A 401 -32.46 7.45 -22.45
CA GLY A 401 -32.36 7.75 -21.02
C GLY A 401 -31.72 6.63 -20.19
N GLY A 402 -31.44 6.95 -18.92
CA GLY A 402 -30.55 6.14 -18.09
C GLY A 402 -31.02 5.94 -16.65
N GLY A 403 -30.02 5.71 -15.80
CA GLY A 403 -30.23 5.34 -14.40
C GLY A 403 -30.66 6.53 -13.55
N ILE A 404 -31.50 6.29 -12.53
CA ILE A 404 -31.76 7.29 -11.50
C ILE A 404 -30.72 7.10 -10.39
N GLU A 405 -29.94 8.15 -10.11
CA GLU A 405 -28.92 8.09 -9.08
C GLU A 405 -29.48 8.22 -7.66
N PHE A 406 -28.69 7.82 -6.66
CA PHE A 406 -29.11 7.92 -5.27
C PHE A 406 -29.28 9.39 -4.85
N GLY A 407 -30.48 9.74 -4.37
CA GLY A 407 -30.82 11.13 -4.02
C GLY A 407 -31.31 11.98 -5.20
N GLU A 408 -31.27 11.45 -6.41
CA GLU A 408 -31.76 12.10 -7.62
C GLU A 408 -33.27 11.83 -7.82
N THR A 409 -34.02 12.83 -8.30
CA THR A 409 -35.42 12.60 -8.73
C THR A 409 -35.44 12.05 -10.16
N ALA A 410 -36.42 11.21 -10.50
CA ALA A 410 -36.56 10.69 -11.87
C ALA A 410 -36.58 11.80 -12.95
N ALA A 411 -37.18 12.95 -12.62
CA ALA A 411 -37.24 14.10 -13.50
C ALA A 411 -35.89 14.84 -13.65
N ALA A 412 -35.04 14.82 -12.60
CA ALA A 412 -33.68 15.34 -12.67
C ALA A 412 -32.80 14.41 -13.52
N ALA A 413 -32.88 13.10 -13.28
CA ALA A 413 -32.20 12.07 -14.06
C ALA A 413 -32.50 12.23 -15.55
N MET A 414 -33.77 12.36 -15.93
CA MET A 414 -34.16 12.56 -17.34
C MET A 414 -33.50 13.77 -18.00
N ARG A 415 -33.39 14.89 -17.27
CA ARG A 415 -32.72 16.10 -17.79
C ARG A 415 -31.21 15.94 -17.87
N ARG A 416 -30.62 15.22 -16.91
CA ARG A 416 -29.18 14.92 -16.89
C ARG A 416 -28.81 14.01 -18.05
N GLU A 417 -29.48 12.86 -18.17
CA GLU A 417 -29.23 11.84 -19.19
C GLU A 417 -29.36 12.42 -20.61
N LEU A 418 -30.44 13.15 -20.94
CA LEU A 418 -30.57 13.75 -22.28
C LEU A 418 -29.50 14.81 -22.59
N ARG A 419 -29.02 15.53 -21.58
CA ARG A 419 -27.93 16.50 -21.75
C ARG A 419 -26.60 15.78 -21.96
N GLU A 420 -26.33 14.74 -21.18
CA GLU A 420 -25.08 13.98 -21.21
C GLU A 420 -24.98 13.09 -22.45
N GLU A 421 -26.02 12.33 -22.77
CA GLU A 421 -26.04 11.35 -23.86
C GLU A 421 -26.22 12.03 -25.23
N LEU A 422 -27.08 13.06 -25.31
CA LEU A 422 -27.54 13.63 -26.60
C LEU A 422 -27.27 15.12 -26.78
N ALA A 423 -26.61 15.78 -25.82
CA ALA A 423 -26.43 17.24 -25.81
C ALA A 423 -27.75 18.02 -26.01
N ALA A 424 -28.86 17.48 -25.48
CA ALA A 424 -30.20 18.03 -25.67
C ALA A 424 -30.76 18.63 -24.37
N GLU A 425 -31.39 19.80 -24.47
CA GLU A 425 -32.14 20.39 -23.37
C GLU A 425 -33.61 19.91 -23.39
N VAL A 426 -34.21 19.88 -22.20
CA VAL A 426 -35.61 19.50 -21.99
C VAL A 426 -36.46 20.75 -21.79
N ASP A 427 -37.33 21.05 -22.74
CA ASP A 427 -38.24 22.21 -22.70
C ASP A 427 -39.47 21.94 -21.82
N ASP A 428 -40.05 20.75 -21.95
CA ASP A 428 -41.18 20.30 -21.13
C ASP A 428 -41.04 18.82 -20.79
N LEU A 429 -41.55 18.45 -19.60
CA LEU A 429 -41.38 17.13 -19.02
C LEU A 429 -42.62 16.72 -18.23
N ARG A 430 -43.31 15.67 -18.68
CA ARG A 430 -44.51 15.13 -18.03
C ARG A 430 -44.36 13.63 -17.76
N LEU A 431 -44.49 13.21 -16.50
CA LEU A 431 -44.51 11.79 -16.15
C LEU A 431 -45.78 11.15 -16.71
N LEU A 432 -45.64 10.09 -17.51
CA LEU A 432 -46.76 9.38 -18.13
C LEU A 432 -47.09 8.11 -17.36
N ALA A 433 -46.07 7.34 -16.98
CA ALA A 433 -46.25 6.06 -16.30
C ALA A 433 -45.01 5.69 -15.47
N VAL A 434 -45.23 4.78 -14.52
CA VAL A 434 -44.18 3.98 -13.91
C VAL A 434 -44.50 2.52 -14.23
N THR A 435 -43.60 1.85 -14.93
CA THR A 435 -43.78 0.46 -15.37
C THR A 435 -42.62 -0.42 -14.93
N GLU A 436 -42.79 -1.73 -14.99
CA GLU A 436 -41.73 -2.70 -14.72
C GLU A 436 -41.20 -3.27 -16.05
N ASN A 437 -39.88 -3.42 -16.14
CA ASN A 437 -39.21 -4.09 -17.25
C ASN A 437 -38.37 -5.23 -16.69
N ILE A 438 -38.85 -6.47 -16.84
CA ILE A 438 -38.19 -7.69 -16.38
C ILE A 438 -37.74 -8.47 -17.62
N PHE A 439 -36.43 -8.69 -17.74
CA PHE A 439 -35.88 -9.43 -18.88
C PHE A 439 -34.84 -10.44 -18.44
N ASP A 440 -34.83 -11.58 -19.12
CA ASP A 440 -33.90 -12.67 -18.89
C ASP A 440 -33.20 -13.02 -20.21
N ARG A 441 -32.07 -12.35 -20.48
CA ARG A 441 -31.25 -12.59 -21.67
C ARG A 441 -30.05 -13.47 -21.31
N PRO A 442 -29.52 -14.29 -22.24
CA PRO A 442 -28.44 -15.25 -21.97
C PRO A 442 -27.20 -14.67 -21.25
N GLN A 443 -26.94 -13.37 -21.42
CA GLN A 443 -25.79 -12.68 -20.81
C GLN A 443 -26.19 -11.66 -19.73
N LYS A 444 -27.48 -11.35 -19.57
CA LYS A 444 -27.94 -10.30 -18.66
C LYS A 444 -29.40 -10.52 -18.25
N ARG A 445 -29.59 -10.91 -17.00
CA ARG A 445 -30.89 -10.83 -16.33
C ARG A 445 -31.04 -9.44 -15.70
N GLY A 446 -32.17 -8.80 -15.89
CA GLY A 446 -32.44 -7.46 -15.39
C GLY A 446 -33.87 -7.30 -14.89
N HIS A 447 -34.02 -6.39 -13.94
CA HIS A 447 -35.31 -5.90 -13.46
C HIS A 447 -35.18 -4.40 -13.27
N GLU A 448 -36.00 -3.63 -13.97
CA GLU A 448 -36.01 -2.18 -13.93
C GLU A 448 -37.40 -1.65 -13.55
N ILE A 449 -37.44 -0.64 -12.68
CA ILE A 449 -38.61 0.23 -12.48
C ILE A 449 -38.39 1.46 -13.36
N VAL A 450 -39.27 1.64 -14.34
CA VAL A 450 -39.08 2.57 -15.45
C VAL A 450 -40.04 3.75 -15.31
N HIS A 451 -39.49 4.94 -15.07
CA HIS A 451 -40.24 6.20 -15.10
C HIS A 451 -40.27 6.72 -16.53
N VAL A 452 -41.45 6.64 -17.16
CA VAL A 452 -41.66 7.01 -18.56
C VAL A 452 -42.15 8.44 -18.61
N PHE A 453 -41.40 9.32 -19.28
CA PHE A 453 -41.75 10.73 -19.45
C PHE A 453 -42.09 11.06 -20.90
N ALA A 454 -43.13 11.86 -21.12
CA ALA A 454 -43.24 12.66 -22.33
C ALA A 454 -42.24 13.80 -22.21
N VAL A 455 -41.41 13.96 -23.23
CA VAL A 455 -40.38 15.00 -23.29
C VAL A 455 -40.62 15.85 -24.53
N ARG A 456 -40.59 17.16 -24.37
CA ARG A 456 -40.46 18.12 -25.47
C ARG A 456 -39.04 18.65 -25.48
N SER A 457 -38.41 18.60 -26.64
CA SER A 457 -37.04 19.10 -26.84
C SER A 457 -36.93 19.62 -28.26
N ALA A 458 -36.90 20.95 -28.41
CA ALA A 458 -36.86 21.63 -29.68
C ALA A 458 -35.63 21.24 -30.50
N SER A 459 -34.50 20.98 -29.85
CA SER A 459 -33.27 20.53 -30.53
C SER A 459 -33.40 19.13 -31.11
N LEU A 460 -34.04 18.20 -30.39
CA LEU A 460 -34.26 16.84 -30.87
C LEU A 460 -35.37 16.77 -31.91
N GLU A 461 -36.49 17.47 -31.69
CA GLU A 461 -37.63 17.53 -32.62
C GLU A 461 -37.29 18.19 -33.96
N ALA A 462 -36.26 19.06 -33.99
CA ALA A 462 -35.76 19.64 -35.22
C ALA A 462 -34.86 18.69 -36.04
N LEU A 463 -34.49 17.52 -35.50
CA LEU A 463 -33.65 16.55 -36.21
C LEU A 463 -34.46 15.91 -37.37
N PRO A 464 -33.91 15.89 -38.59
CA PRO A 464 -34.51 15.15 -39.70
C PRO A 464 -34.74 13.68 -39.35
N VAL A 465 -35.85 13.09 -39.83
CA VAL A 465 -36.19 11.67 -39.57
C VAL A 465 -35.13 10.68 -40.05
N THR A 466 -34.31 11.08 -41.03
CA THR A 466 -33.21 10.28 -41.59
C THR A 466 -31.94 10.31 -40.75
N ASP A 467 -31.81 11.29 -39.86
CA ASP A 467 -30.56 11.55 -39.16
C ASP A 467 -30.37 10.55 -38.01
N ARG A 468 -29.11 10.33 -37.67
CA ARG A 468 -28.67 9.47 -36.56
C ARG A 468 -27.67 10.26 -35.73
N LEU A 469 -27.94 10.38 -34.43
CA LEU A 469 -27.06 11.03 -33.47
C LEU A 469 -26.24 9.96 -32.75
N ALA A 470 -24.94 10.15 -32.62
CA ALA A 470 -24.12 9.30 -31.75
C ALA A 470 -24.42 9.64 -30.29
N VAL A 471 -24.57 8.61 -29.45
CA VAL A 471 -24.64 8.78 -28.00
C VAL A 471 -23.24 9.11 -27.50
N LEU A 472 -23.11 10.21 -26.76
CA LEU A 472 -21.79 10.80 -26.44
C LEU A 472 -20.93 9.91 -25.53
N ASP A 473 -21.55 9.07 -24.70
CA ASP A 473 -20.91 8.18 -23.73
C ASP A 473 -21.08 6.69 -24.06
N GLY A 474 -21.51 6.36 -25.29
CA GLY A 474 -21.78 4.99 -25.74
C GLY A 474 -21.41 4.71 -27.20
N ASP A 475 -21.42 3.43 -27.57
CA ASP A 475 -21.20 2.95 -28.95
C ASP A 475 -22.52 2.78 -29.73
N THR A 476 -23.55 3.52 -29.34
CA THR A 476 -24.93 3.43 -29.86
C THR A 476 -25.33 4.70 -30.61
N THR A 477 -26.43 4.61 -31.35
CA THR A 477 -26.98 5.75 -32.08
C THR A 477 -28.46 5.94 -31.81
N VAL A 478 -28.90 7.19 -31.71
CA VAL A 478 -30.31 7.56 -31.57
C VAL A 478 -30.87 8.03 -32.91
N GLY A 479 -32.11 7.67 -33.21
CA GLY A 479 -32.80 8.04 -34.43
C GLY A 479 -34.32 7.97 -34.35
N TRP A 480 -34.98 8.46 -35.41
CA TRP A 480 -36.43 8.40 -35.54
C TRP A 480 -36.88 7.08 -36.18
N TYR A 481 -37.91 6.46 -35.59
CA TYR A 481 -38.51 5.22 -36.07
C TYR A 481 -40.04 5.33 -36.14
N PRO A 482 -40.69 4.86 -37.22
CA PRO A 482 -42.14 4.90 -37.33
C PRO A 482 -42.82 4.03 -36.27
N ILE A 483 -43.75 4.60 -35.49
CA ILE A 483 -44.42 3.88 -34.39
C ILE A 483 -45.16 2.63 -34.92
N GLU A 484 -45.85 2.76 -36.06
CA GLU A 484 -46.58 1.65 -36.69
C GLU A 484 -45.67 0.50 -37.14
N GLN A 485 -44.44 0.81 -37.57
CA GLN A 485 -43.46 -0.22 -37.91
C GLN A 485 -43.04 -1.00 -36.66
N LEU A 486 -42.78 -0.31 -35.55
CA LEU A 486 -42.32 -0.93 -34.31
C LEU A 486 -43.40 -1.78 -33.64
N ARG A 487 -44.69 -1.46 -33.83
CA ARG A 487 -45.83 -2.27 -33.37
C ARG A 487 -45.85 -3.68 -33.97
N SER A 488 -45.20 -3.89 -35.12
CA SER A 488 -45.06 -5.22 -35.72
C SER A 488 -44.09 -6.15 -34.95
N GLY A 489 -43.35 -5.60 -33.97
CA GLY A 489 -42.48 -6.35 -33.07
C GLY A 489 -41.05 -6.57 -33.60
N SER A 490 -40.67 -5.95 -34.72
CA SER A 490 -39.33 -6.07 -35.29
C SER A 490 -38.82 -4.72 -35.85
N PRO A 491 -37.74 -4.15 -35.29
CA PRO A 491 -37.00 -4.60 -34.10
C PRO A 491 -37.84 -4.48 -32.81
N ALA A 492 -37.47 -5.24 -31.79
CA ALA A 492 -38.09 -5.11 -30.46
C ALA A 492 -37.82 -3.72 -29.88
N PHE A 493 -38.80 -3.14 -29.17
CA PHE A 493 -38.71 -1.83 -28.56
C PHE A 493 -38.95 -1.92 -27.05
N TYR A 494 -38.04 -1.38 -26.24
CA TYR A 494 -38.11 -1.44 -24.79
C TYR A 494 -38.22 -0.07 -24.12
N PRO A 495 -38.86 0.01 -22.93
CA PRO A 495 -39.57 -1.07 -22.23
C PRO A 495 -40.86 -1.50 -22.95
N GLU A 496 -41.34 -2.71 -22.70
CA GLU A 496 -42.60 -3.20 -23.30
C GLU A 496 -43.79 -2.29 -22.93
N GLY A 497 -44.75 -2.12 -23.85
CA GLY A 497 -45.94 -1.29 -23.66
C GLY A 497 -45.73 0.22 -23.89
N ILE A 498 -44.49 0.70 -24.02
CA ILE A 498 -44.21 2.14 -24.21
C ILE A 498 -44.70 2.69 -25.55
N LEU A 499 -44.85 1.86 -26.59
CA LEU A 499 -45.37 2.29 -27.89
C LEU A 499 -46.87 2.66 -27.82
N ASP A 500 -47.62 2.08 -26.88
CA ASP A 500 -49.02 2.49 -26.63
C ASP A 500 -49.06 3.86 -25.95
N ILE A 501 -48.14 4.10 -25.03
CA ILE A 501 -47.95 5.41 -24.39
C ILE A 501 -47.51 6.45 -25.44
N ALA A 502 -46.57 6.11 -26.32
CA ALA A 502 -46.10 7.00 -27.39
C ALA A 502 -47.22 7.37 -28.37
N ALA A 503 -48.06 6.41 -28.75
CA ALA A 503 -49.22 6.68 -29.60
C ALA A 503 -50.25 7.58 -28.92
N ALA A 504 -50.47 7.42 -27.60
CA ALA A 504 -51.35 8.30 -26.83
C ALA A 504 -50.79 9.74 -26.75
N VAL A 505 -49.48 9.90 -26.56
CA VAL A 505 -48.80 11.21 -26.61
C VAL A 505 -48.95 11.86 -27.99
N ALA A 506 -48.85 11.09 -29.06
CA ALA A 506 -49.09 11.56 -30.42
C ALA A 506 -50.55 12.05 -30.62
N ALA A 507 -51.51 11.36 -30.02
CA ALA A 507 -52.94 11.65 -30.14
C ALA A 507 -53.40 12.85 -29.28
N ASP A 508 -52.75 13.08 -28.13
CA ASP A 508 -52.99 14.22 -27.24
C ASP A 508 -52.25 15.51 -27.68
N ALA A 509 -51.49 15.48 -28.79
CA ALA A 509 -50.81 16.64 -29.36
C ALA A 509 -51.74 17.53 -30.23
N VAL A 510 -53.00 17.73 -29.78
CA VAL A 510 -53.96 18.72 -30.31
C VAL A 510 -54.06 19.91 -29.38
#